data_AF-A0A428LGR7-F1
#
_entry.id   AF-A0A428LGR7-F1
#
_cell.length_a   1.000
_cell.length_b   1.000
_cell.length_c   1.000
_cell.angle_alpha   90.00
_cell.angle_beta   90.00
_cell.angle_gamma   90.00
#
_symmetry.space_group_name_H-M   'P 1'
#
loop_
_entity.id
_entity.type
_entity.pdbx_description
1 polymer ?
#
loop_
_entity_poly.entity_id
_entity_poly.type
_entity_poly.pdbx_seq_one_letter_code
_entity_poly.pdbx_strand_id
1 'polypeptide(L)'
;MLSQLTLRFPKKLIESLKNRAATENTSVNALAERLVETSLKGSSVTDDYLRLATDPDAAVRQLYRQVVLGENFGRQGLTRAELKFIIELAHQAYNRGPGLSQLVRLPVLRDLLGITFELLSWQAANGVEVDSHYLKSTFGLAGEDWDTETARFMDSLPAAVTCTRAEMWLRPLAGYCFDLATFPDEVLAEIFTVPRLKAIFPLLIHARNWDMFMQDKFIEELKPQVSATTVVLQAGPVQLEIRVEGLADDLRSAAWYETPRLYLILSGPNFIMPFNWAHFSELLRALQVWHAGPEQMPRGYHGHAVMFSPPGSAIDNGFFGFDALRVFLTAGEFDSLVSQLVNRAAQAPFADVLNDLRAIYGDL
;
A
#
# COMPACT_ATOMS: atom_id res chain seq x y z
N MET A 1 7.70 -35.04 -29.00
CA MET A 1 7.26 -36.26 -28.29
C MET A 1 6.23 -35.84 -27.27
N LEU A 2 5.05 -36.48 -27.23
CA LEU A 2 4.00 -36.16 -26.24
C LEU A 2 4.20 -37.04 -25.00
N SER A 3 4.32 -36.43 -23.83
CA SER A 3 4.39 -37.11 -22.53
C SER A 3 3.03 -37.06 -21.85
N GLN A 4 2.51 -38.21 -21.41
CA GLN A 4 1.21 -38.29 -20.77
C GLN A 4 1.33 -38.02 -19.25
N LEU A 5 0.65 -36.97 -18.77
CA LEU A 5 0.55 -36.61 -17.35
C LEU A 5 -0.86 -36.92 -16.83
N THR A 6 -0.98 -37.60 -15.69
CA THR A 6 -2.29 -37.91 -15.08
C THR A 6 -2.58 -36.93 -13.94
N LEU A 7 -3.59 -36.07 -14.12
CA LEU A 7 -4.01 -35.08 -13.13
C LEU A 7 -5.31 -35.49 -12.44
N ARG A 8 -5.41 -35.22 -11.14
CA ARG A 8 -6.65 -35.43 -10.36
C ARG A 8 -7.25 -34.08 -9.99
N PHE A 9 -8.51 -33.88 -10.35
CA PHE A 9 -9.23 -32.64 -10.10
C PHE A 9 -10.41 -32.85 -9.15
N PRO A 10 -10.76 -31.87 -8.30
CA PRO A 10 -12.01 -31.88 -7.53
C PRO A 10 -13.23 -31.98 -8.45
N LYS A 11 -14.28 -32.70 -8.01
CA LYS A 11 -15.50 -32.93 -8.82
C LYS A 11 -16.12 -31.64 -9.38
N LYS A 12 -16.22 -30.60 -8.55
CA LYS A 12 -16.75 -29.28 -8.94
C LYS A 12 -15.97 -28.66 -10.11
N LEU A 13 -14.64 -28.78 -10.09
CA LEU A 13 -13.78 -28.22 -11.12
C LEU A 13 -13.94 -28.96 -12.45
N ILE A 14 -14.07 -30.29 -12.42
CA ILE A 14 -14.35 -31.10 -13.62
C ILE A 14 -15.70 -30.73 -14.24
N GLU A 15 -16.72 -30.51 -13.41
CA GLU A 15 -18.04 -30.09 -13.88
C GLU A 15 -18.00 -28.70 -14.54
N SER A 16 -17.31 -27.73 -13.93
CA SER A 16 -17.10 -26.41 -14.54
C SER A 16 -16.33 -26.49 -15.87
N LEU A 17 -15.28 -27.31 -15.94
CA LEU A 17 -14.51 -27.52 -17.18
C LEU A 17 -15.37 -28.17 -18.28
N LYS A 18 -16.21 -29.15 -17.93
CA LYS A 18 -17.14 -29.79 -18.87
C LYS A 18 -18.17 -28.81 -19.41
N ASN A 19 -18.77 -28.01 -18.54
CA ASN A 19 -19.77 -27.02 -18.95
C ASN A 19 -19.16 -26.00 -19.92
N ARG A 20 -17.97 -25.49 -19.58
CA ARG A 20 -17.25 -24.53 -20.42
C ARG A 20 -16.80 -25.14 -21.76
N ALA A 21 -16.30 -26.38 -21.75
CA ALA A 21 -15.92 -27.08 -22.97
C ALA A 21 -17.11 -27.30 -23.91
N ALA A 22 -18.30 -27.57 -23.36
CA ALA A 22 -19.54 -27.68 -24.13
C ALA A 22 -19.97 -26.33 -24.74
N THR A 23 -19.88 -25.23 -23.97
CA THR A 23 -20.18 -23.88 -24.47
C THR A 23 -19.24 -23.46 -25.59
N GLU A 24 -17.96 -23.82 -25.49
CA GLU A 24 -16.92 -23.46 -26.47
C GLU A 24 -16.75 -24.51 -27.59
N ASN A 25 -17.63 -25.51 -27.65
CA ASN A 25 -17.62 -26.61 -28.62
C ASN A 25 -16.23 -27.26 -28.80
N THR A 26 -15.56 -27.53 -27.67
CA THR A 26 -14.22 -28.14 -27.62
C THR A 26 -14.20 -29.33 -26.67
N SER A 27 -13.14 -30.15 -26.71
CA SER A 27 -12.98 -31.24 -25.75
C SER A 27 -12.47 -30.73 -24.41
N VAL A 28 -12.83 -31.40 -23.31
CA VAL A 28 -12.34 -31.06 -21.97
C VAL A 28 -10.81 -31.12 -21.90
N ASN A 29 -10.20 -32.09 -22.59
CA ASN A 29 -8.75 -32.24 -22.64
C ASN A 29 -8.10 -31.10 -23.43
N ALA A 30 -8.65 -30.71 -24.57
CA ALA A 30 -8.15 -29.58 -25.36
C ALA A 30 -8.35 -28.25 -24.64
N LEU A 31 -9.46 -28.07 -23.92
CA LEU A 31 -9.69 -26.90 -23.08
C LEU A 31 -8.70 -26.85 -21.90
N ALA A 32 -8.48 -27.98 -21.22
CA ALA A 32 -7.52 -28.06 -20.12
C ALA A 32 -6.10 -27.85 -20.61
N GLU A 33 -5.72 -28.45 -21.74
CA GLU A 33 -4.43 -28.25 -22.39
C GLU A 33 -4.27 -26.80 -22.80
N ARG A 34 -5.27 -26.17 -23.44
CA ARG A 34 -5.20 -24.75 -23.78
C ARG A 34 -5.14 -23.85 -22.54
N LEU A 35 -5.86 -24.14 -21.46
CA LEU A 35 -5.79 -23.35 -20.22
C LEU A 35 -4.43 -23.51 -19.53
N VAL A 36 -3.90 -24.74 -19.49
CA VAL A 36 -2.56 -25.03 -18.99
C VAL A 36 -1.53 -24.35 -19.89
N GLU A 37 -1.62 -24.51 -21.20
CA GLU A 37 -0.74 -23.90 -22.18
C GLU A 37 -0.86 -22.38 -22.19
N THR A 38 -2.02 -21.76 -21.98
CA THR A 38 -2.16 -20.30 -21.82
C THR A 38 -1.56 -19.84 -20.50
N SER A 39 -1.79 -20.59 -19.40
CA SER A 39 -1.15 -20.30 -18.11
C SER A 39 0.38 -20.50 -18.14
N LEU A 40 0.86 -21.41 -19.00
CA LEU A 40 2.27 -21.70 -19.22
C LEU A 40 2.86 -20.88 -20.38
N LYS A 41 2.09 -20.29 -21.29
CA LYS A 41 2.60 -19.41 -22.37
C LYS A 41 2.91 -18.01 -21.85
N GLY A 42 2.37 -17.63 -20.70
CA GLY A 42 2.86 -16.49 -19.91
C GLY A 42 4.23 -16.73 -19.25
N SER A 43 4.95 -17.80 -19.58
CA SER A 43 6.18 -18.24 -18.90
C SER A 43 7.49 -17.74 -19.52
N SER A 44 7.59 -16.46 -19.91
CA SER A 44 8.89 -15.79 -20.03
C SER A 44 9.25 -14.96 -18.79
N VAL A 45 8.37 -14.92 -17.78
CA VAL A 45 8.54 -14.22 -16.49
C VAL A 45 8.99 -15.19 -15.37
N THR A 46 9.11 -16.49 -15.65
CA THR A 46 8.99 -17.55 -14.64
C THR A 46 10.18 -17.74 -13.71
N ASP A 47 11.45 -17.80 -14.14
CA ASP A 47 12.54 -18.12 -13.19
C ASP A 47 12.87 -16.95 -12.24
N ASP A 48 12.94 -15.73 -12.76
CA ASP A 48 13.35 -14.57 -11.95
C ASP A 48 12.23 -14.13 -10.99
N TYR A 49 10.97 -14.14 -11.42
CA TYR A 49 9.87 -13.89 -10.50
C TYR A 49 9.76 -15.02 -9.46
N LEU A 50 9.91 -16.30 -9.84
CA LEU A 50 9.90 -17.40 -8.88
C LEU A 50 11.03 -17.28 -7.85
N ARG A 51 12.21 -16.81 -8.24
CA ARG A 51 13.31 -16.51 -7.30
C ARG A 51 12.89 -15.45 -6.28
N LEU A 52 12.30 -14.34 -6.73
CA LEU A 52 11.79 -13.29 -5.85
C LEU A 52 10.69 -13.82 -4.91
N ALA A 53 9.79 -14.66 -5.42
CA ALA A 53 8.71 -15.26 -4.64
C ALA A 53 9.17 -16.35 -3.66
N THR A 54 10.32 -16.99 -3.92
CA THR A 54 10.88 -18.05 -3.05
C THR A 54 11.50 -17.47 -1.79
N ASP A 55 12.19 -16.33 -1.90
CA ASP A 55 12.70 -15.56 -0.75
C ASP A 55 12.25 -14.10 -0.85
N PRO A 56 10.98 -13.81 -0.50
CA PRO A 56 10.42 -12.48 -0.64
C PRO A 56 11.07 -11.46 0.30
N ASP A 57 11.65 -11.90 1.42
CA ASP A 57 12.30 -10.98 2.36
C ASP A 57 13.66 -10.53 1.81
N ALA A 58 14.44 -11.43 1.21
CA ALA A 58 15.66 -11.05 0.49
C ALA A 58 15.36 -10.14 -0.70
N ALA A 59 14.30 -10.43 -1.46
CA ALA A 59 13.85 -9.59 -2.56
C ALA A 59 13.50 -8.17 -2.09
N VAL A 60 12.72 -8.02 -1.02
CA VAL A 60 12.38 -6.71 -0.44
C VAL A 60 13.62 -5.95 0.03
N ARG A 61 14.62 -6.62 0.64
CA ARG A 61 15.90 -5.96 1.02
C ARG A 61 16.64 -5.41 -0.20
N GLN A 62 16.73 -6.19 -1.27
CA GLN A 62 17.37 -5.76 -2.50
C GLN A 62 16.63 -4.57 -3.13
N LEU A 63 15.29 -4.64 -3.19
CA LEU A 63 14.47 -3.56 -3.70
C LEU A 63 14.57 -2.30 -2.84
N TYR A 64 14.72 -2.43 -1.52
CA TYR A 64 14.95 -1.28 -0.63
C TYR A 64 16.24 -0.55 -1.01
N ARG A 65 17.34 -1.30 -1.19
CA ARG A 65 18.63 -0.73 -1.63
C ARG A 65 18.49 0.00 -2.97
N GLN A 66 17.83 -0.62 -3.95
CA GLN A 66 17.67 -0.03 -5.28
C GLN A 66 16.72 1.17 -5.30
N VAL A 67 15.51 1.01 -4.74
CA VAL A 67 14.43 2.00 -4.84
C VAL A 67 14.58 3.11 -3.81
N VAL A 68 14.81 2.76 -2.55
CA VAL A 68 14.81 3.73 -1.44
C VAL A 68 16.19 4.38 -1.31
N LEU A 69 17.26 3.57 -1.22
CA LEU A 69 18.63 4.08 -1.09
C LEU A 69 19.24 4.54 -2.42
N GLY A 70 18.65 4.17 -3.57
CA GLY A 70 19.16 4.56 -4.89
C GLY A 70 20.42 3.79 -5.32
N GLU A 71 20.70 2.64 -4.71
CA GLU A 71 21.83 1.79 -5.04
C GLU A 71 21.51 0.99 -6.31
N ASN A 72 21.80 1.57 -7.48
CA ASN A 72 21.39 0.99 -8.77
C ASN A 72 22.26 -0.20 -9.24
N PHE A 73 23.37 -0.51 -8.57
CA PHE A 73 24.30 -1.61 -8.90
C PHE A 73 24.63 -1.75 -10.40
N GLY A 74 24.73 -0.63 -11.13
CA GLY A 74 25.00 -0.62 -12.57
C GLY A 74 23.83 -0.98 -13.50
N ARG A 75 22.60 -1.13 -12.96
CA ARG A 75 21.37 -1.33 -13.74
C ARG A 75 20.68 0.00 -14.05
N GLN A 76 20.01 0.09 -15.20
CA GLN A 76 19.27 1.29 -15.63
C GLN A 76 17.82 1.36 -15.11
N GLY A 77 17.29 0.27 -14.52
CA GLY A 77 15.93 0.23 -14.00
C GLY A 77 15.59 -1.12 -13.37
N LEU A 78 14.37 -1.23 -12.85
CA LEU A 78 13.82 -2.49 -12.35
C LEU A 78 13.40 -3.39 -13.51
N THR A 79 13.58 -4.69 -13.33
CA THR A 79 13.13 -5.73 -14.26
C THR A 79 11.62 -5.89 -14.19
N ARG A 80 11.00 -6.45 -15.24
CA ARG A 80 9.58 -6.80 -15.26
C ARG A 80 9.16 -7.71 -14.10
N ALA A 81 10.04 -8.63 -13.70
CA ALA A 81 9.81 -9.52 -12.55
C ALA A 81 9.77 -8.74 -11.23
N GLU A 82 10.70 -7.79 -11.03
CA GLU A 82 10.72 -6.89 -9.88
C GLU A 82 9.48 -5.98 -9.84
N LEU A 83 9.08 -5.41 -10.99
CA LEU A 83 7.84 -4.62 -11.09
C LEU A 83 6.59 -5.44 -10.76
N LYS A 84 6.48 -6.65 -11.32
CA LYS A 84 5.38 -7.57 -10.99
C LYS A 84 5.35 -7.92 -9.51
N PHE A 85 6.51 -8.20 -8.92
CA PHE A 85 6.64 -8.49 -7.49
C PHE A 85 6.20 -7.31 -6.61
N ILE A 86 6.58 -6.07 -6.98
CA ILE A 86 6.12 -4.85 -6.32
C ILE A 86 4.60 -4.70 -6.39
N ILE A 87 4.02 -4.84 -7.59
CA ILE A 87 2.57 -4.72 -7.81
C ILE A 87 1.80 -5.72 -6.96
N GLU A 88 2.23 -6.98 -6.96
CA GLU A 88 1.54 -8.02 -6.22
C GLU A 88 1.65 -7.83 -4.70
N LEU A 89 2.81 -7.42 -4.17
CA LEU A 89 2.94 -7.10 -2.76
C LEU A 89 2.13 -5.85 -2.39
N ALA A 90 2.13 -4.82 -3.23
CA ALA A 90 1.33 -3.61 -3.01
C ALA A 90 -0.17 -3.93 -2.95
N HIS A 91 -0.67 -4.78 -3.86
CA HIS A 91 -2.04 -5.27 -3.81
C HIS A 91 -2.30 -6.17 -2.59
N GLN A 92 -1.35 -7.06 -2.24
CA GLN A 92 -1.45 -7.89 -1.05
C GLN A 92 -1.53 -7.06 0.22
N ALA A 93 -0.88 -5.89 0.31
CA ALA A 93 -0.95 -5.01 1.48
C ALA A 93 -2.40 -4.62 1.81
N TYR A 94 -3.23 -4.39 0.80
CA TYR A 94 -4.64 -4.03 0.99
C TYR A 94 -5.56 -5.21 1.31
N ASN A 95 -5.06 -6.45 1.15
CA ASN A 95 -5.80 -7.68 1.44
C ASN A 95 -5.28 -8.42 2.69
N ARG A 96 -4.02 -8.17 3.05
CA ARG A 96 -3.32 -8.75 4.20
C ARG A 96 -3.05 -7.65 5.21
N GLY A 97 -3.96 -7.52 6.15
CA GLY A 97 -3.82 -6.58 7.24
C GLY A 97 -4.85 -6.87 8.32
N PRO A 98 -4.64 -6.38 9.54
CA PRO A 98 -5.49 -6.71 10.67
C PRO A 98 -6.86 -6.00 10.64
N GLY A 99 -7.12 -5.12 9.66
CA GLY A 99 -8.44 -4.56 9.40
C GLY A 99 -8.67 -4.15 7.95
N LEU A 100 -9.50 -4.89 7.21
CA LEU A 100 -9.96 -4.54 5.86
C LEU A 100 -10.73 -3.19 5.80
N SER A 101 -11.13 -2.67 6.96
CA SER A 101 -11.77 -1.37 7.16
C SER A 101 -10.79 -0.21 7.34
N GLN A 102 -9.47 -0.48 7.46
CA GLN A 102 -8.49 0.58 7.64
C GLN A 102 -8.44 1.51 6.43
N LEU A 103 -8.25 2.80 6.69
CA LEU A 103 -8.06 3.80 5.64
C LEU A 103 -6.65 3.73 5.06
N VAL A 104 -6.53 3.98 3.76
CA VAL A 104 -5.27 3.96 2.99
C VAL A 104 -4.75 5.37 2.74
N ARG A 105 -3.46 5.53 2.46
CA ARG A 105 -2.93 6.81 1.98
C ARG A 105 -3.36 7.02 0.53
N LEU A 106 -4.33 7.92 0.34
CA LEU A 106 -4.85 8.27 -0.98
C LEU A 106 -3.76 8.64 -2.01
N PRO A 107 -2.68 9.37 -1.68
CA PRO A 107 -1.61 9.64 -2.65
C PRO A 107 -0.97 8.37 -3.23
N VAL A 108 -0.74 7.34 -2.41
CA VAL A 108 -0.14 6.08 -2.87
C VAL A 108 -1.10 5.28 -3.72
N LEU A 109 -2.38 5.24 -3.33
CA LEU A 109 -3.42 4.63 -4.16
C LEU A 109 -3.54 5.34 -5.52
N ARG A 110 -3.43 6.68 -5.54
CA ARG A 110 -3.42 7.46 -6.78
C ARG A 110 -2.23 7.12 -7.67
N ASP A 111 -1.05 6.89 -7.12
CA ASP A 111 0.11 6.44 -7.91
C ASP A 111 -0.13 5.06 -8.54
N LEU A 112 -0.69 4.11 -7.79
CA LEU A 112 -1.01 2.77 -8.32
C LEU A 112 -2.13 2.81 -9.38
N LEU A 113 -3.17 3.62 -9.17
CA LEU A 113 -4.22 3.84 -10.16
C LEU A 113 -3.68 4.56 -11.41
N GLY A 114 -2.80 5.55 -11.21
CA GLY A 114 -2.10 6.24 -12.30
C GLY A 114 -1.30 5.26 -13.16
N ILE A 115 -0.52 4.37 -12.54
CA ILE A 115 0.16 3.27 -13.24
C ILE A 115 -0.84 2.41 -14.01
N THR A 116 -1.96 2.03 -13.38
CA THR A 116 -3.01 1.21 -14.02
C THR A 116 -3.56 1.87 -15.29
N PHE A 117 -3.88 3.16 -15.20
CA PHE A 117 -4.50 3.89 -16.30
C PHE A 117 -3.50 4.25 -17.40
N GLU A 118 -2.25 4.54 -17.07
CA GLU A 118 -1.20 4.76 -18.08
C GLU A 118 -0.87 3.48 -18.86
N LEU A 119 -0.88 2.31 -18.20
CA LEU A 119 -0.76 1.01 -18.89
C LEU A 119 -1.95 0.76 -19.84
N LEU A 120 -3.16 1.10 -19.40
CA LEU A 120 -4.38 1.00 -20.21
C LEU A 120 -4.33 1.92 -21.43
N SER A 121 -4.01 3.20 -21.24
CA SER A 121 -3.88 4.17 -22.33
C SER A 121 -2.87 3.70 -23.37
N TRP A 122 -1.72 3.18 -22.93
CA TRP A 122 -0.71 2.63 -23.83
C TRP A 122 -1.23 1.40 -24.60
N GLN A 123 -1.89 0.44 -23.94
CA GLN A 123 -2.45 -0.75 -24.61
C GLN A 123 -3.47 -0.36 -25.68
N ALA A 124 -4.40 0.53 -25.33
CA ALA A 124 -5.43 1.01 -26.25
C ALA A 124 -4.83 1.74 -27.46
N ALA A 125 -3.83 2.59 -27.24
CA ALA A 125 -3.17 3.33 -28.31
C ALA A 125 -2.37 2.43 -29.27
N ASN A 126 -1.87 1.28 -28.78
CA ASN A 126 -1.05 0.35 -29.56
C ASN A 126 -1.84 -0.87 -30.10
N GLY A 127 -3.17 -0.89 -29.94
CA GLY A 127 -4.02 -1.97 -30.44
C GLY A 127 -3.80 -3.32 -29.74
N VAL A 128 -3.26 -3.31 -28.52
CA VAL A 128 -3.20 -4.50 -27.65
C VAL A 128 -4.59 -4.77 -27.10
N GLU A 129 -4.97 -6.05 -26.99
CA GLU A 129 -6.28 -6.43 -26.47
C GLU A 129 -6.48 -5.91 -25.04
N VAL A 130 -7.58 -5.21 -24.81
CA VAL A 130 -7.99 -4.65 -23.52
C VAL A 130 -9.17 -5.45 -22.99
N ASP A 131 -9.11 -5.86 -21.72
CA ASP A 131 -10.26 -6.47 -21.04
C ASP A 131 -11.30 -5.38 -20.66
N SER A 132 -11.96 -4.84 -21.68
CA SER A 132 -12.90 -3.72 -21.54
C SER A 132 -14.00 -4.02 -20.54
N HIS A 133 -14.52 -5.25 -20.54
CA HIS A 133 -15.63 -5.63 -19.66
C HIS A 133 -15.21 -5.58 -18.19
N TYR A 134 -14.05 -6.15 -17.86
CA TYR A 134 -13.58 -6.16 -16.48
C TYR A 134 -13.20 -4.77 -15.97
N LEU A 135 -12.54 -3.95 -16.79
CA LEU A 135 -12.16 -2.57 -16.42
C LEU A 135 -13.39 -1.67 -16.24
N LYS A 136 -14.36 -1.73 -17.16
CA LYS A 136 -15.64 -1.00 -17.03
C LYS A 136 -16.38 -1.39 -15.76
N SER A 137 -16.45 -2.69 -15.45
CA SER A 137 -17.10 -3.16 -14.23
C SER A 137 -16.36 -2.74 -12.96
N THR A 138 -15.03 -2.67 -12.97
CA THR A 138 -14.22 -2.38 -11.78
C THR A 138 -14.24 -0.89 -11.44
N PHE A 139 -14.11 -0.03 -12.45
CA PHE A 139 -14.01 1.42 -12.27
C PHE A 139 -15.34 2.15 -12.55
N GLY A 140 -16.38 1.45 -13.00
CA GLY A 140 -17.67 2.06 -13.33
C GLY A 140 -17.64 2.92 -14.60
N LEU A 141 -16.84 2.52 -15.59
CA LEU A 141 -16.65 3.24 -16.85
C LEU A 141 -17.82 2.96 -17.80
N ALA A 142 -18.29 3.97 -18.52
CA ALA A 142 -19.43 3.91 -19.43
C ALA A 142 -19.03 3.48 -20.84
N GLY A 143 -17.81 3.80 -21.26
CA GLY A 143 -17.33 3.67 -22.64
C GLY A 143 -15.86 3.27 -22.72
N GLU A 144 -15.27 3.48 -23.90
CA GLU A 144 -13.86 3.19 -24.20
C GLU A 144 -13.05 4.46 -24.47
N ASP A 145 -13.61 5.62 -24.13
CA ASP A 145 -12.86 6.87 -24.02
C ASP A 145 -12.03 6.82 -22.73
N TRP A 146 -11.03 5.93 -22.73
CA TRP A 146 -10.29 5.52 -21.55
C TRP A 146 -9.63 6.70 -20.84
N ASP A 147 -9.01 7.61 -21.58
CA ASP A 147 -8.31 8.77 -21.02
C ASP A 147 -9.30 9.70 -20.29
N THR A 148 -10.41 10.05 -20.93
CA THR A 148 -11.41 10.96 -20.34
C THR A 148 -12.11 10.32 -19.14
N GLU A 149 -12.46 9.04 -19.23
CA GLU A 149 -13.21 8.37 -18.17
C GLU A 149 -12.34 8.03 -16.96
N THR A 150 -11.09 7.63 -17.16
CA THR A 150 -10.16 7.37 -16.05
C THR A 150 -9.72 8.66 -15.35
N ALA A 151 -9.54 9.76 -16.09
CA ALA A 151 -9.32 11.08 -15.49
C ALA A 151 -10.50 11.50 -14.60
N ARG A 152 -11.74 11.35 -15.10
CA ARG A 152 -12.95 11.62 -14.32
C ARG A 152 -13.03 10.73 -13.07
N PHE A 153 -12.67 9.45 -13.19
CA PHE A 153 -12.62 8.54 -12.05
C PHE A 153 -11.62 9.04 -10.99
N MET A 154 -10.39 9.39 -11.38
CA MET A 154 -9.35 9.92 -10.49
C MET A 154 -9.77 11.20 -9.75
N ASP A 155 -10.47 12.10 -10.44
CA ASP A 155 -11.01 13.34 -9.88
C ASP A 155 -12.15 13.08 -8.89
N SER A 156 -12.88 11.98 -9.06
CA SER A 156 -14.02 11.59 -8.22
C SER A 156 -13.64 10.72 -7.01
N LEU A 157 -12.35 10.42 -6.80
CA LEU A 157 -11.91 9.59 -5.69
C LEU A 157 -12.28 10.23 -4.34
N PRO A 158 -12.95 9.50 -3.42
CA PRO A 158 -13.22 10.01 -2.09
C PRO A 158 -11.91 10.13 -1.29
N ALA A 159 -11.89 11.02 -0.30
CA ALA A 159 -10.76 11.09 0.63
C ALA A 159 -10.69 9.83 1.51
N ALA A 160 -11.86 9.33 1.93
CA ALA A 160 -12.00 8.13 2.75
C ALA A 160 -12.03 6.85 1.90
N VAL A 161 -10.86 6.29 1.57
CA VAL A 161 -10.76 4.98 0.91
C VAL A 161 -10.28 3.92 1.89
N THR A 162 -11.02 2.81 2.01
CA THR A 162 -10.63 1.65 2.83
C THR A 162 -9.78 0.66 2.05
N CYS A 163 -9.04 -0.19 2.77
CA CYS A 163 -8.26 -1.28 2.19
C CYS A 163 -9.11 -2.18 1.28
N THR A 164 -10.32 -2.54 1.71
CA THR A 164 -11.25 -3.35 0.89
C THR A 164 -11.53 -2.69 -0.47
N ARG A 165 -11.71 -1.37 -0.49
CA ARG A 165 -12.00 -0.66 -1.73
C ARG A 165 -10.75 -0.49 -2.59
N ALA A 166 -9.61 -0.16 -1.98
CA ALA A 166 -8.33 -0.06 -2.66
C ALA A 166 -7.93 -1.39 -3.32
N GLU A 167 -8.07 -2.51 -2.59
CA GLU A 167 -7.84 -3.87 -3.12
C GLU A 167 -8.66 -4.11 -4.38
N MET A 168 -9.98 -3.88 -4.32
CA MET A 168 -10.89 -4.09 -5.44
C MET A 168 -10.48 -3.30 -6.70
N TRP A 169 -10.13 -2.03 -6.53
CA TRP A 169 -9.70 -1.16 -7.64
C TRP A 169 -8.33 -1.54 -8.21
N LEU A 170 -7.48 -2.22 -7.45
CA LEU A 170 -6.14 -2.62 -7.88
C LEU A 170 -6.07 -4.05 -8.43
N ARG A 171 -7.17 -4.81 -8.40
CA ARG A 171 -7.21 -6.15 -9.00
C ARG A 171 -6.87 -6.18 -10.49
N PRO A 172 -7.26 -5.20 -11.34
CA PRO A 172 -6.81 -5.18 -12.73
C PRO A 172 -5.29 -5.09 -12.86
N LEU A 173 -4.64 -4.25 -12.04
CA LEU A 173 -3.18 -4.09 -12.05
C LEU A 173 -2.45 -5.33 -11.56
N ALA A 174 -2.92 -5.93 -10.46
CA ALA A 174 -2.31 -7.14 -9.89
C ALA A 174 -2.70 -8.43 -10.60
N GLY A 175 -3.75 -8.38 -11.41
CA GLY A 175 -4.24 -9.48 -12.23
C GLY A 175 -3.49 -9.60 -13.56
N TYR A 176 -4.13 -10.28 -14.51
CA TYR A 176 -3.57 -10.52 -15.84
C TYR A 176 -4.09 -9.55 -16.90
N CYS A 177 -4.67 -8.40 -16.51
CA CYS A 177 -5.14 -7.39 -17.46
C CYS A 177 -3.97 -6.70 -18.19
N PHE A 178 -2.82 -6.60 -17.52
CA PHE A 178 -1.62 -5.99 -18.07
C PHE A 178 -0.48 -7.01 -18.04
N ASP A 179 -0.19 -7.62 -19.18
CA ASP A 179 1.01 -8.44 -19.33
C ASP A 179 2.23 -7.52 -19.53
N LEU A 180 3.01 -7.29 -18.48
CA LEU A 180 4.19 -6.43 -18.55
C LEU A 180 5.22 -6.88 -19.61
N ALA A 181 5.17 -8.13 -20.08
CA ALA A 181 6.02 -8.61 -21.17
C ALA A 181 5.71 -7.95 -22.53
N THR A 182 4.49 -7.43 -22.72
CA THR A 182 4.10 -6.76 -23.98
C THR A 182 4.56 -5.31 -24.08
N PHE A 183 5.04 -4.71 -22.97
CA PHE A 183 5.42 -3.31 -22.92
C PHE A 183 6.94 -3.15 -23.13
N PRO A 184 7.40 -2.18 -23.94
CA PRO A 184 8.81 -1.81 -24.03
C PRO A 184 9.39 -1.34 -22.69
N ASP A 185 10.70 -1.54 -22.48
CA ASP A 185 11.38 -1.14 -21.24
C ASP A 185 11.30 0.37 -20.99
N GLU A 186 11.40 1.18 -22.04
CA GLU A 186 11.31 2.64 -21.97
C GLU A 186 9.94 3.09 -21.44
N VAL A 187 8.87 2.48 -21.94
CA VAL A 187 7.49 2.76 -21.50
C VAL A 187 7.30 2.36 -20.04
N LEU A 188 7.82 1.20 -19.63
CA LEU A 188 7.76 0.78 -18.23
C LEU A 188 8.56 1.72 -17.32
N ALA A 189 9.70 2.24 -17.76
CA ALA A 189 10.48 3.21 -17.00
C ALA A 189 9.77 4.57 -16.85
N GLU A 190 9.03 5.01 -17.88
CA GLU A 190 8.21 6.21 -17.85
C GLU A 190 7.01 6.08 -16.89
N ILE A 191 6.36 4.91 -16.88
CA ILE A 191 5.19 4.66 -16.02
C ILE A 191 5.62 4.40 -14.56
N PHE A 192 6.62 3.54 -14.35
CA PHE A 192 7.14 3.14 -13.03
C PHE A 192 8.31 4.02 -12.59
N THR A 193 8.05 5.31 -12.48
CA THR A 193 9.09 6.27 -12.07
C THR A 193 9.61 5.99 -10.65
N VAL A 194 10.87 6.35 -10.39
CA VAL A 194 11.49 6.21 -9.06
C VAL A 194 10.66 6.88 -7.94
N PRO A 195 10.11 8.11 -8.11
CA PRO A 195 9.24 8.71 -7.11
C PRO A 195 8.00 7.85 -6.77
N ARG A 196 7.32 7.29 -7.78
CA ARG A 196 6.17 6.40 -7.58
C ARG A 196 6.58 5.12 -6.85
N LEU A 197 7.67 4.49 -7.29
CA LEU A 197 8.18 3.27 -6.65
C LEU A 197 8.56 3.52 -5.18
N LYS A 198 9.18 4.66 -4.86
CA LYS A 198 9.45 5.07 -3.48
C LYS A 198 8.17 5.28 -2.67
N ALA A 199 7.15 5.90 -3.25
CA ALA A 199 5.87 6.14 -2.58
C ALA A 199 5.10 4.83 -2.28
N ILE A 200 5.19 3.86 -3.18
CA ILE A 200 4.55 2.53 -3.08
C ILE A 200 5.31 1.59 -2.14
N PHE A 201 6.64 1.75 -1.99
CA PHE A 201 7.50 0.84 -1.23
C PHE A 201 7.00 0.48 0.19
N PRO A 202 6.44 1.41 0.99
CA PRO A 202 5.87 1.08 2.31
C PRO A 202 4.80 -0.03 2.29
N LEU A 203 4.07 -0.19 1.18
CA LEU A 203 3.09 -1.26 1.05
C LEU A 203 3.76 -2.64 1.00
N LEU A 204 4.96 -2.74 0.42
CA LEU A 204 5.72 -4.00 0.39
C LEU A 204 6.04 -4.45 1.80
N ILE A 205 6.58 -3.53 2.61
CA ILE A 205 6.88 -3.79 4.02
C ILE A 205 5.62 -4.19 4.78
N HIS A 206 4.52 -3.45 4.58
CA HIS A 206 3.24 -3.78 5.21
C HIS A 206 2.76 -5.19 4.83
N ALA A 207 2.81 -5.54 3.54
CA ALA A 207 2.39 -6.85 3.04
C ALA A 207 3.23 -8.02 3.57
N ARG A 208 4.48 -7.76 3.96
CA ARG A 208 5.33 -8.77 4.60
C ARG A 208 4.86 -9.10 6.01
N ASN A 209 4.22 -8.15 6.71
CA ASN A 209 3.71 -8.30 8.07
C ASN A 209 4.76 -8.95 9.00
N TRP A 210 5.97 -8.41 8.97
CA TRP A 210 7.08 -8.91 9.77
C TRP A 210 6.79 -8.79 11.26
N ASP A 211 7.26 -9.77 12.02
CA ASP A 211 7.39 -9.60 13.45
C ASP A 211 8.52 -8.61 13.79
N MET A 212 8.59 -8.21 15.06
CA MET A 212 9.59 -7.26 15.52
C MET A 212 11.03 -7.74 15.27
N PHE A 213 11.28 -9.05 15.32
CA PHE A 213 12.61 -9.61 15.12
C PHE A 213 13.08 -9.45 13.66
N MET A 214 12.23 -9.81 12.70
CA MET A 214 12.51 -9.65 11.28
C MET A 214 12.63 -8.18 10.89
N GLN A 215 11.80 -7.33 11.48
CA GLN A 215 11.84 -5.88 11.31
C GLN A 215 13.16 -5.28 11.81
N ASP A 216 13.61 -5.66 13.01
CA ASP A 216 14.87 -5.19 13.58
C ASP A 216 16.07 -5.67 12.74
N LYS A 217 16.06 -6.93 12.30
CA LYS A 217 17.10 -7.48 11.41
C LYS A 217 17.17 -6.73 10.08
N PHE A 218 16.03 -6.38 9.48
CA PHE A 218 15.97 -5.60 8.26
C PHE A 218 16.61 -4.21 8.44
N ILE A 219 16.27 -3.51 9.51
CA ILE A 219 16.81 -2.19 9.83
C ILE A 219 18.30 -2.28 10.16
N GLU A 220 18.72 -3.28 10.92
CA GLU A 220 20.12 -3.47 11.30
C GLU A 220 21.00 -3.75 10.08
N GLU A 221 20.52 -4.54 9.12
CA GLU A 221 21.27 -4.85 7.90
C GLU A 221 21.38 -3.65 6.95
N LEU A 222 20.30 -2.87 6.80
CA LEU A 222 20.21 -1.81 5.79
C LEU A 222 20.64 -0.45 6.30
N LYS A 223 20.71 -0.27 7.62
CA LYS A 223 21.11 0.98 8.28
C LYS A 223 20.44 2.24 7.69
N PRO A 224 19.10 2.24 7.53
CA PRO A 224 18.36 3.38 6.99
C PRO A 224 18.68 4.67 7.75
N GLN A 225 18.82 5.76 7.01
CA GLN A 225 19.19 7.07 7.54
C GLN A 225 17.90 7.84 7.92
N VAL A 226 17.45 7.70 9.16
CA VAL A 226 16.28 8.41 9.69
C VAL A 226 16.75 9.41 10.72
N SER A 227 16.45 10.70 10.55
CA SER A 227 16.81 11.72 11.54
C SER A 227 15.99 11.60 12.81
N ALA A 228 16.65 11.75 13.96
CA ALA A 228 15.98 11.85 15.25
C ALA A 228 15.17 13.15 15.32
N THR A 229 13.95 13.09 15.85
CA THR A 229 13.10 14.28 15.99
C THR A 229 12.07 14.09 17.09
N THR A 230 11.69 15.19 17.75
CA THR A 230 10.63 15.21 18.74
C THR A 230 9.62 16.29 18.39
N VAL A 231 8.36 15.90 18.30
CA VAL A 231 7.22 16.80 18.08
C VAL A 231 6.31 16.72 19.28
N VAL A 232 6.02 17.85 19.91
CA VAL A 232 5.08 17.94 21.02
C VAL A 232 3.87 18.76 20.58
N LEU A 233 2.69 18.17 20.68
CA LEU A 233 1.41 18.80 20.40
C LEU A 233 0.59 18.85 21.70
N GLN A 234 -0.19 19.91 21.89
CA GLN A 234 -0.98 20.08 23.08
C GLN A 234 -2.39 20.59 22.77
N ALA A 235 -3.38 19.96 23.38
CA ALA A 235 -4.78 20.34 23.30
C ALA A 235 -5.41 20.21 24.69
N GLY A 236 -5.58 21.35 25.35
CA GLY A 236 -6.06 21.40 26.74
C GLY A 236 -5.12 20.62 27.68
N PRO A 237 -5.66 19.68 28.48
CA PRO A 237 -4.86 18.89 29.42
C PRO A 237 -4.16 17.70 28.78
N VAL A 238 -4.38 17.44 27.48
CA VAL A 238 -3.81 16.31 26.76
C VAL A 238 -2.61 16.77 25.95
N GLN A 239 -1.51 16.04 26.10
CA GLN A 239 -0.27 16.21 25.34
C GLN A 239 -0.02 14.96 24.50
N LEU A 240 0.38 15.17 23.26
CA LEU A 240 0.77 14.15 22.31
C LEU A 240 2.22 14.41 21.90
N GLU A 241 3.13 13.62 22.43
CA GLU A 241 4.55 13.67 22.09
C GLU A 241 4.88 12.55 21.11
N ILE A 242 5.48 12.92 19.97
CA ILE A 242 5.94 11.98 18.94
C ILE A 242 7.46 12.06 18.94
N ARG A 243 8.09 11.01 19.44
CA ARG A 243 9.55 10.89 19.51
C ARG A 243 10.03 9.88 18.50
N VAL A 244 10.93 10.31 17.63
CA VAL A 244 11.65 9.44 16.70
C VAL A 244 13.09 9.34 17.17
N GLU A 245 13.48 8.12 17.56
CA GLU A 245 14.88 7.73 17.74
C GLU A 245 15.49 7.47 16.35
N GLY A 246 16.77 7.76 16.17
CA GLY A 246 17.44 7.72 14.88
C GLY A 246 18.78 8.45 14.91
N LEU A 247 19.25 8.92 13.76
CA LEU A 247 20.49 9.67 13.64
C LEU A 247 20.34 11.06 14.25
N ALA A 248 21.13 11.34 15.28
CA ALA A 248 21.25 12.68 15.84
C ALA A 248 22.00 13.61 14.87
N ASP A 249 21.66 14.89 14.90
CA ASP A 249 22.29 15.92 14.06
C ASP A 249 23.77 16.18 14.40
N ASP A 250 24.30 15.60 15.50
CA ASP A 250 25.65 15.87 15.98
C ASP A 250 26.71 14.86 15.48
N LEU A 251 27.80 15.41 14.93
CA LEU A 251 28.93 14.67 14.33
C LEU A 251 29.63 13.66 15.27
N ARG A 252 29.43 13.74 16.59
CA ARG A 252 30.03 12.82 17.58
C ARG A 252 29.25 11.50 17.70
N SER A 253 27.99 11.48 17.28
CA SER A 253 27.09 10.32 17.38
C SER A 253 27.14 9.41 16.15
N ALA A 254 27.82 9.83 15.07
CA ALA A 254 28.00 9.04 13.85
C ALA A 254 28.74 7.69 14.05
N ALA A 255 29.30 7.44 15.24
CA ALA A 255 29.97 6.18 15.58
C ALA A 255 28.99 5.07 16.00
N TRP A 256 27.75 5.39 16.40
CA TRP A 256 26.78 4.42 16.93
C TRP A 256 25.46 4.53 16.16
N TYR A 257 25.10 3.47 15.44
CA TYR A 257 23.82 3.40 14.76
C TYR A 257 22.71 3.05 15.77
N GLU A 258 21.79 3.98 15.98
CA GLU A 258 20.56 3.73 16.73
C GLU A 258 19.45 3.28 15.78
N THR A 259 18.78 2.18 16.10
CA THR A 259 17.67 1.63 15.30
C THR A 259 16.52 2.64 15.28
N PRO A 260 16.14 3.19 14.12
CA PRO A 260 15.11 4.20 14.06
C PRO A 260 13.76 3.68 14.55
N ARG A 261 13.14 4.36 15.50
CA ARG A 261 11.88 3.95 16.14
C ARG A 261 11.02 5.15 16.45
N LEU A 262 9.71 5.04 16.23
CA LEU A 262 8.75 6.05 16.62
C LEU A 262 7.99 5.61 17.88
N TYR A 263 7.94 6.50 18.86
CA TYR A 263 7.11 6.40 20.05
C TYR A 263 6.12 7.55 20.06
N LEU A 264 4.84 7.20 20.17
CA LEU A 264 3.74 8.13 20.41
C LEU A 264 3.41 8.08 21.91
N ILE A 265 3.72 9.13 22.65
CA ILE A 265 3.47 9.23 24.09
C ILE A 265 2.26 10.15 24.30
N LEU A 266 1.15 9.57 24.74
CA LEU A 266 -0.04 10.30 25.13
C LEU A 266 -0.03 10.53 26.64
N SER A 267 -0.07 11.79 27.03
CA SER A 267 -0.07 12.20 28.43
C SER A 267 -1.29 13.04 28.75
N GLY A 268 -1.86 12.83 29.93
CA GLY A 268 -2.89 13.67 30.51
C GLY A 268 -2.70 13.78 32.02
N PRO A 269 -3.64 14.41 32.76
CA PRO A 269 -3.45 14.71 34.18
C PRO A 269 -3.16 13.48 35.05
N ASN A 270 -3.70 12.31 34.68
CA ASN A 270 -3.63 11.08 35.47
C ASN A 270 -3.13 9.87 34.67
N PHE A 271 -2.54 10.07 33.49
CA PHE A 271 -2.04 8.97 32.67
C PHE A 271 -0.87 9.38 31.79
N ILE A 272 0.00 8.42 31.50
CA ILE A 272 1.02 8.49 30.45
C ILE A 272 1.04 7.11 29.79
N MET A 273 0.79 7.06 28.49
CA MET A 273 0.68 5.80 27.73
C MET A 273 1.50 5.88 26.45
N PRO A 274 2.48 4.99 26.24
CA PRO A 274 3.24 4.91 25.00
C PRO A 274 2.55 4.01 23.97
N PHE A 275 2.67 4.39 22.70
CA PHE A 275 2.20 3.67 21.53
C PHE A 275 3.28 3.66 20.46
N ASN A 276 3.16 2.75 19.49
CA ASN A 276 4.16 2.52 18.45
C ASN A 276 3.74 3.10 17.09
N TRP A 277 4.58 2.85 16.08
CA TRP A 277 4.34 3.21 14.69
C TRP A 277 2.95 2.83 14.15
N ALA A 278 2.47 1.61 14.44
CA ALA A 278 1.19 1.13 13.90
C ALA A 278 0.01 2.02 14.36
N HIS A 279 -0.02 2.38 15.64
CA HIS A 279 -1.03 3.29 16.20
C HIS A 279 -0.92 4.68 15.61
N PHE A 280 0.30 5.22 15.55
CA PHE A 280 0.55 6.56 15.04
C PHE A 280 0.17 6.69 13.56
N SER A 281 0.63 5.76 12.72
CA SER A 281 0.39 5.77 11.28
C SER A 281 -1.12 5.68 10.98
N GLU A 282 -1.84 4.80 11.67
CA GLU A 282 -3.28 4.64 11.49
C GLU A 282 -4.05 5.88 11.95
N LEU A 283 -3.69 6.45 13.10
CA LEU A 283 -4.28 7.71 13.58
C LEU A 283 -4.07 8.81 12.55
N LEU A 284 -2.84 8.99 12.07
CA LEU A 284 -2.51 10.02 11.11
C LEU A 284 -3.33 9.87 9.82
N ARG A 285 -3.44 8.66 9.25
CA ARG A 285 -4.28 8.41 8.06
C ARG A 285 -5.73 8.80 8.32
N ALA A 286 -6.29 8.39 9.45
CA ALA A 286 -7.68 8.69 9.80
C ALA A 286 -7.92 10.21 10.01
N LEU A 287 -7.00 10.90 10.69
CA LEU A 287 -7.12 12.34 10.92
C LEU A 287 -6.86 13.17 9.67
N GLN A 288 -6.03 12.71 8.74
CA GLN A 288 -5.85 13.35 7.44
C GLN A 288 -7.15 13.34 6.63
N VAL A 289 -7.85 12.20 6.60
CA VAL A 289 -9.17 12.09 5.94
C VAL A 289 -10.18 13.00 6.63
N TRP A 290 -10.26 12.95 7.96
CA TRP A 290 -11.15 13.83 8.73
C TRP A 290 -10.86 15.31 8.46
N HIS A 291 -9.59 15.72 8.48
CA HIS A 291 -9.20 17.11 8.27
C HIS A 291 -9.51 17.59 6.85
N ALA A 292 -9.43 16.71 5.84
CA ALA A 292 -9.76 17.04 4.46
C ALA A 292 -11.27 17.10 4.19
N GLY A 293 -12.07 16.28 4.87
CA GLY A 293 -13.52 16.20 4.65
C GLY A 293 -14.27 15.50 5.80
N PRO A 294 -14.60 16.21 6.89
CA PRO A 294 -15.32 15.64 8.04
C PRO A 294 -16.65 14.96 7.67
N GLU A 295 -17.32 15.46 6.64
CA GLU A 295 -18.60 14.95 6.13
C GLU A 295 -18.53 13.51 5.61
N GLN A 296 -17.33 13.03 5.24
CA GLN A 296 -17.11 11.65 4.81
C GLN A 296 -17.03 10.67 5.98
N MET A 297 -16.86 11.18 7.21
CA MET A 297 -16.71 10.38 8.42
C MET A 297 -17.61 10.92 9.55
N PRO A 298 -18.94 11.03 9.35
CA PRO A 298 -19.84 11.73 10.27
C PRO A 298 -19.94 11.09 11.67
N ARG A 299 -19.57 9.80 11.79
CA ARG A 299 -19.50 9.04 13.04
C ARG A 299 -18.07 8.77 13.51
N GLY A 300 -17.10 9.40 12.87
CA GLY A 300 -15.69 9.17 13.09
C GLY A 300 -15.17 7.89 12.45
N TYR A 301 -14.17 7.30 13.08
CA TYR A 301 -13.39 6.18 12.57
C TYR A 301 -13.34 5.04 13.58
N HIS A 302 -13.47 3.81 13.11
CA HIS A 302 -13.13 2.63 13.90
C HIS A 302 -12.17 1.74 13.13
N GLY A 303 -10.90 1.87 13.48
CA GLY A 303 -9.80 1.14 12.89
C GLY A 303 -9.45 -0.14 13.63
N HIS A 304 -8.24 -0.62 13.37
CA HIS A 304 -7.66 -1.77 14.04
C HIS A 304 -7.06 -1.38 15.40
N ALA A 305 -6.11 -0.45 15.42
CA ALA A 305 -5.40 -0.02 16.64
C ALA A 305 -5.99 1.26 17.26
N VAL A 306 -6.66 2.07 16.43
CA VAL A 306 -7.19 3.37 16.84
C VAL A 306 -8.62 3.58 16.38
N MET A 307 -9.33 4.43 17.11
CA MET A 307 -10.66 4.91 16.74
C MET A 307 -10.82 6.36 17.17
N PHE A 308 -11.76 7.08 16.58
CA PHE A 308 -12.18 8.37 17.10
C PHE A 308 -13.66 8.59 16.84
N SER A 309 -14.30 9.38 17.70
CA SER A 309 -15.62 9.95 17.45
C SER A 309 -15.50 11.46 17.52
N PRO A 310 -16.00 12.20 16.51
CA PRO A 310 -15.98 13.65 16.57
C PRO A 310 -16.99 14.16 17.61
N PRO A 311 -16.73 15.36 18.16
CA PRO A 311 -17.67 16.05 19.04
C PRO A 311 -19.06 16.22 18.40
N GLY A 312 -20.13 16.08 19.18
CA GLY A 312 -21.51 16.25 18.73
C GLY A 312 -22.10 15.10 17.91
N SER A 313 -21.32 14.04 17.61
CA SER A 313 -21.82 12.88 16.86
C SER A 313 -22.60 11.90 17.74
N ALA A 314 -22.02 11.52 18.88
CA ALA A 314 -22.64 10.62 19.87
C ALA A 314 -22.78 11.25 21.25
N ILE A 315 -21.87 12.17 21.59
CA ILE A 315 -21.77 12.91 22.85
C ILE A 315 -21.21 14.30 22.55
N ASP A 316 -21.40 15.26 23.46
CA ASP A 316 -20.96 16.65 23.26
C ASP A 316 -19.44 16.76 23.04
N ASN A 317 -18.66 15.95 23.76
CA ASN A 317 -17.21 15.86 23.61
C ASN A 317 -16.82 14.83 22.54
N GLY A 318 -15.75 15.08 21.80
CA GLY A 318 -15.11 14.06 20.96
C GLY A 318 -14.22 13.13 21.78
N PHE A 319 -13.73 12.07 21.17
CA PHE A 319 -12.65 11.27 21.77
C PHE A 319 -11.72 10.63 20.75
N PHE A 320 -10.48 10.39 21.17
CA PHE A 320 -9.55 9.46 20.54
C PHE A 320 -9.45 8.18 21.36
N GLY A 321 -9.39 7.04 20.70
CA GLY A 321 -9.24 5.73 21.30
C GLY A 321 -8.01 5.02 20.78
N PHE A 322 -7.21 4.46 21.69
CA PHE A 322 -6.04 3.63 21.41
C PHE A 322 -6.17 2.37 22.25
N ASP A 323 -6.37 1.22 21.64
CA ASP A 323 -6.69 -0.04 22.35
C ASP A 323 -7.80 0.16 23.41
N ALA A 324 -7.44 0.10 24.70
CA ALA A 324 -8.33 0.29 25.84
C ALA A 324 -8.41 1.75 26.34
N LEU A 325 -7.47 2.62 25.94
CA LEU A 325 -7.47 4.03 26.33
C LEU A 325 -8.53 4.81 25.55
N ARG A 326 -9.29 5.66 26.24
CA ARG A 326 -10.20 6.64 25.63
C ARG A 326 -9.89 8.03 26.19
N VAL A 327 -9.55 8.96 25.32
CA VAL A 327 -9.19 10.34 25.66
C VAL A 327 -10.27 11.26 25.13
N PHE A 328 -11.05 11.86 26.02
CA PHE A 328 -12.13 12.78 25.68
C PHE A 328 -11.62 14.20 25.56
N LEU A 329 -12.12 14.92 24.56
CA LEU A 329 -11.72 16.29 24.24
C LEU A 329 -12.98 17.11 23.93
N THR A 330 -12.96 18.36 24.35
CA THR A 330 -13.96 19.34 23.87
C THR A 330 -13.80 19.58 22.37
N ALA A 331 -14.79 20.22 21.74
CA ALA A 331 -14.73 20.49 20.30
C ALA A 331 -13.49 21.29 19.89
N GLY A 332 -13.17 22.36 20.62
CA GLY A 332 -11.99 23.19 20.33
C GLY A 332 -10.67 22.44 20.54
N GLU A 333 -10.58 21.57 21.55
CA GLU A 333 -9.39 20.76 21.79
C GLU A 333 -9.21 19.68 20.70
N PHE A 334 -10.29 19.03 20.29
CA PHE A 334 -10.28 18.04 19.22
C PHE A 334 -9.80 18.65 17.90
N ASP A 335 -10.42 19.75 17.46
CA ASP A 335 -10.07 20.41 16.20
C ASP A 335 -8.64 20.96 16.22
N SER A 336 -8.21 21.49 17.36
CA SER A 336 -6.84 21.96 17.57
C SER A 336 -5.83 20.83 17.43
N LEU A 337 -6.06 19.67 18.08
CA LEU A 337 -5.13 18.54 18.02
C LEU A 337 -5.05 17.94 16.60
N VAL A 338 -6.18 17.75 15.95
CA VAL A 338 -6.25 17.28 14.55
C VAL A 338 -5.44 18.21 13.64
N SER A 339 -5.72 19.51 13.70
CA SER A 339 -5.08 20.50 12.83
C SER A 339 -3.58 20.59 13.09
N GLN A 340 -3.16 20.58 14.35
CA GLN A 340 -1.74 20.56 14.71
C GLN A 340 -1.03 19.32 14.16
N LEU A 341 -1.61 18.13 14.36
CA LEU A 341 -0.99 16.87 13.94
C LEU A 341 -0.88 16.80 12.41
N VAL A 342 -1.97 17.05 11.69
CA VAL A 342 -2.01 16.94 10.23
C VAL A 342 -1.08 17.95 9.57
N ASN A 343 -1.11 19.21 10.02
CA ASN A 343 -0.23 20.24 9.46
C ASN A 343 1.24 19.96 9.77
N ARG A 344 1.56 19.52 10.99
CA ARG A 344 2.95 19.23 11.35
C ARG A 344 3.50 18.03 10.58
N ALA A 345 2.68 16.98 10.40
CA ALA A 345 3.05 15.79 9.63
C ALA A 345 3.22 16.05 8.12
N ALA A 346 2.63 17.13 7.60
CA ALA A 346 2.77 17.55 6.20
C ALA A 346 3.98 18.46 5.94
N GLN A 347 4.67 18.93 6.99
CA GLN A 347 5.77 19.90 6.87
C GLN A 347 7.13 19.25 7.14
N ALA A 348 8.11 19.61 6.32
CA ALA A 348 9.51 19.27 6.56
C ALA A 348 10.02 19.93 7.87
N PRO A 349 10.95 19.30 8.61
CA PRO A 349 11.60 18.01 8.29
C PRO A 349 10.78 16.78 8.73
N PHE A 350 9.67 16.97 9.45
CA PHE A 350 8.93 15.84 10.03
C PHE A 350 8.27 14.96 8.96
N ALA A 351 7.76 15.56 7.88
CA ALA A 351 7.21 14.82 6.75
C ALA A 351 8.23 13.82 6.14
N ASP A 352 9.50 14.23 6.02
CA ASP A 352 10.57 13.41 5.46
C ASP A 352 10.90 12.23 6.38
N VAL A 353 11.06 12.51 7.69
CA VAL A 353 11.25 11.47 8.71
C VAL A 353 10.11 10.45 8.69
N LEU A 354 8.85 10.91 8.56
CA LEU A 354 7.72 10.00 8.45
C LEU A 354 7.79 9.15 7.18
N ASN A 355 8.23 9.69 6.05
CA ASN A 355 8.39 8.93 4.82
C ASN A 355 9.48 7.85 4.96
N ASP A 356 10.59 8.16 5.62
CA ASP A 356 11.64 7.18 5.88
C ASP A 356 11.16 6.08 6.83
N LEU A 357 10.41 6.43 7.88
CA LEU A 357 9.79 5.47 8.79
C LEU A 357 8.79 4.55 8.08
N ARG A 358 7.98 5.08 7.15
CA ARG A 358 7.07 4.27 6.32
C ARG A 358 7.83 3.25 5.47
N ALA A 359 8.98 3.65 4.93
CA ALA A 359 9.79 2.77 4.09
C ALA A 359 10.41 1.60 4.87
N ILE A 360 10.47 1.68 6.20
CA ILE A 360 11.03 0.62 7.04
C ILE A 360 9.98 -0.11 7.86
N TYR A 361 8.93 0.53 8.38
CA TYR A 361 7.87 -0.09 9.19
C TYR A 361 6.57 -0.39 8.42
N GLY A 362 6.46 0.10 7.18
CA GLY A 362 5.29 -0.08 6.33
C GLY A 362 4.13 0.84 6.69
N ASP A 363 3.30 1.13 5.69
CA ASP A 363 2.12 1.99 5.83
C ASP A 363 1.16 1.72 4.66
N LEU A 364 -0.14 1.91 4.88
CA LEU A 364 -1.21 1.65 3.92
C LEU A 364 -1.46 2.82 2.97
#